data_AF-A0A1F4UXQ7-F1
#
_entry.id   AF-A0A1F4UXQ7-F1
#
_cell.length_a   1.000
_cell.length_b   1.000
_cell.length_c   1.000
_cell.angle_alpha   90.00
_cell.angle_beta   90.00
_cell.angle_gamma   90.00
#
_symmetry.space_group_name_H-M   'P 1'
#
loop_
_entity.id
_entity.type
_entity.pdbx_description
1 polymer ?
#
loop_
_entity_poly.entity_id
_entity_poly.type
_entity_poly.pdbx_seq_one_letter_code
_entity_poly.pdbx_strand_id
1 'polypeptide(L)'
;MSIKRQSYPIAAIDIQIVDDGKFADVAFLVDRHDFMEDIAKLRETWIGKTLLSNSKINDFINLERDINEAKHFWKHYFELRRIAKKYSLGATYVGSILAATISGIITDADYRTMLKEPILYGLPEDLQFDDDVTFTSHRVREVDELNQNKDTKAIGVVKRDRQWYWLYQQMGYKKLASTVGQTMETVRSAVNSYQDKLQTYHKVV
;
A
#
# COMPACT_ATOMS: atom_id res chain seq x y z
N MET A 1 4.73 10.72 -25.38
CA MET A 1 5.60 9.55 -25.07
C MET A 1 4.75 8.30 -25.06
N SER A 2 5.22 7.19 -25.66
CA SER A 2 4.51 5.90 -25.58
C SER A 2 4.84 5.25 -24.24
N ILE A 3 3.85 5.08 -23.37
CA ILE A 3 4.01 4.35 -22.11
C ILE A 3 4.24 2.88 -22.44
N LYS A 4 5.27 2.29 -21.80
CA LYS A 4 5.57 0.86 -21.89
C LYS A 4 4.85 0.13 -20.76
N ARG A 5 4.33 -1.06 -21.07
CA ARG A 5 3.85 -1.99 -20.04
C ARG A 5 4.98 -2.36 -19.10
N GLN A 6 4.67 -2.49 -17.83
CA GLN A 6 5.57 -2.90 -16.77
C GLN A 6 5.25 -4.33 -16.36
N SER A 7 6.31 -5.11 -16.07
CA SER A 7 6.16 -6.41 -15.44
C SER A 7 6.25 -6.22 -13.93
N TYR A 8 5.26 -6.72 -13.20
CA TYR A 8 5.20 -6.65 -11.74
C TYR A 8 5.58 -7.99 -11.12
N PRO A 9 6.31 -7.99 -9.99
CA PRO A 9 6.75 -9.22 -9.32
C PRO A 9 5.61 -9.94 -8.57
N ILE A 10 4.53 -9.22 -8.26
CA ILE A 10 3.33 -9.74 -7.59
C ILE A 10 2.07 -9.20 -8.27
N ALA A 11 0.94 -9.87 -8.06
CA ALA A 11 -0.37 -9.36 -8.46
C ALA A 11 -0.69 -8.03 -7.75
N ALA A 12 -1.56 -7.24 -8.36
CA ALA A 12 -2.03 -5.98 -7.78
C ALA A 12 -2.55 -6.18 -6.35
N ILE A 13 -2.17 -5.28 -5.45
CA ILE A 13 -2.69 -5.25 -4.07
C ILE A 13 -4.16 -4.82 -4.14
N ASP A 14 -5.04 -5.58 -3.48
CA ASP A 14 -6.45 -5.21 -3.37
C ASP A 14 -6.63 -4.11 -2.32
N ILE A 15 -7.48 -3.12 -2.61
CA ILE A 15 -7.71 -1.96 -1.75
C ILE A 15 -9.21 -1.87 -1.48
N GLN A 16 -9.60 -2.31 -0.30
CA GLN A 16 -10.96 -2.32 0.23
C GLN A 16 -11.14 -1.17 1.25
N ILE A 17 -10.74 0.02 0.83
CA ILE A 17 -10.91 1.26 1.60
C ILE A 17 -12.15 1.98 1.07
N VAL A 18 -13.11 2.21 1.96
CA VAL A 18 -14.37 2.91 1.65
C VAL A 18 -14.11 4.40 1.52
N ASP A 19 -13.25 4.96 2.37
CA ASP A 19 -12.89 6.36 2.28
C ASP A 19 -12.06 6.64 1.02
N ASP A 20 -12.55 7.60 0.26
CA ASP A 20 -12.10 7.87 -1.07
C ASP A 20 -10.71 8.55 -1.13
N GLY A 21 -10.42 9.49 -0.21
CA GLY A 21 -9.11 10.14 -0.10
C GLY A 21 -8.04 9.15 0.37
N LYS A 22 -8.36 8.33 1.36
CA LYS A 22 -7.49 7.25 1.86
C LYS A 22 -7.20 6.24 0.76
N PHE A 23 -8.23 5.87 -0.01
CA PHE A 23 -8.08 4.98 -1.16
C PHE A 23 -7.07 5.53 -2.16
N ALA A 24 -7.22 6.79 -2.57
CA ALA A 24 -6.34 7.41 -3.56
C ALA A 24 -4.88 7.44 -3.08
N ASP A 25 -4.67 7.81 -1.81
CA ASP A 25 -3.33 7.94 -1.24
C ASP A 25 -2.61 6.58 -1.15
N VAL A 26 -3.32 5.54 -0.72
CA VAL A 26 -2.81 4.16 -0.72
C VAL A 26 -2.60 3.66 -2.14
N ALA A 27 -3.54 3.87 -3.06
CA ALA A 27 -3.45 3.42 -4.45
C ALA A 27 -2.20 3.96 -5.15
N PHE A 28 -1.93 5.26 -5.00
CA PHE A 28 -0.75 5.88 -5.60
C PHE A 28 0.57 5.49 -4.95
N LEU A 29 0.55 4.91 -3.74
CA LEU A 29 1.72 4.28 -3.13
C LEU A 29 1.91 2.87 -3.66
N VAL A 30 0.90 2.03 -3.49
CA VAL A 30 1.04 0.57 -3.60
C VAL A 30 1.13 0.08 -5.04
N ASP A 31 0.68 0.88 -6.01
CA ASP A 31 0.80 0.54 -7.43
C ASP A 31 2.13 1.00 -8.05
N ARG A 32 2.98 1.71 -7.29
CA ARG A 32 4.32 2.06 -7.75
C ARG A 32 5.16 0.81 -7.96
N HIS A 33 5.94 0.81 -9.04
CA HIS A 33 6.77 -0.32 -9.42
C HIS A 33 7.85 -0.64 -8.37
N ASP A 34 8.57 0.37 -7.89
CA ASP A 34 9.60 0.22 -6.86
C ASP A 34 9.04 -0.23 -5.50
N PHE A 35 7.86 0.27 -5.12
CA PHE A 35 7.18 -0.17 -3.92
C PHE A 35 6.76 -1.63 -4.02
N MET A 36 6.20 -2.04 -5.17
CA MET A 36 5.81 -3.43 -5.42
C MET A 36 7.00 -4.39 -5.40
N GLU A 37 8.18 -3.96 -5.84
CA GLU A 37 9.42 -4.74 -5.69
C GLU A 37 9.81 -4.94 -4.23
N ASP A 38 9.76 -3.87 -3.42
CA ASP A 38 10.05 -3.97 -1.98
C ASP A 38 9.06 -4.92 -1.28
N ILE A 39 7.75 -4.80 -1.57
CA ILE A 39 6.71 -5.66 -1.00
C ILE A 39 6.90 -7.11 -1.44
N ALA A 40 7.19 -7.36 -2.72
CA ALA A 40 7.41 -8.71 -3.23
C ALA A 40 8.61 -9.38 -2.54
N LYS A 41 9.71 -8.64 -2.38
CA LYS A 41 10.90 -9.12 -1.68
C LYS A 41 10.59 -9.44 -0.21
N LEU A 42 9.92 -8.53 0.49
CA LEU A 42 9.58 -8.73 1.89
C LEU A 42 8.60 -9.89 2.09
N ARG A 43 7.61 -10.01 1.20
CA ARG A 43 6.64 -11.10 1.21
C ARG A 43 7.34 -12.45 1.06
N GLU A 44 8.22 -12.58 0.08
CA GLU A 44 8.98 -13.83 -0.17
C GLU A 44 9.81 -14.24 1.06
N THR A 45 10.47 -13.30 1.75
CA THR A 45 11.30 -13.62 2.91
C THR A 45 10.51 -13.88 4.18
N TRP A 46 9.32 -13.29 4.33
CA TRP A 46 8.55 -13.36 5.57
C TRP A 46 7.49 -14.46 5.57
N ILE A 47 6.66 -14.51 4.53
CA ILE A 47 5.52 -15.45 4.43
C ILE A 47 5.59 -16.35 3.19
N GLY A 48 6.61 -16.17 2.35
CA GLY A 48 6.77 -16.90 1.10
C GLY A 48 5.63 -16.61 0.12
N LYS A 49 5.06 -17.67 -0.46
CA LYS A 49 4.02 -17.58 -1.50
C LYS A 49 2.58 -17.62 -0.96
N THR A 50 2.40 -17.90 0.33
CA THR A 50 1.06 -18.14 0.90
C THR A 50 0.58 -16.90 1.64
N LEU A 51 -0.36 -16.18 1.03
CA LEU A 51 -1.02 -15.04 1.66
C LEU A 51 -1.97 -15.51 2.78
N LEU A 52 -1.98 -14.77 3.88
CA LEU A 52 -2.98 -14.95 4.93
C LEU A 52 -4.26 -14.18 4.58
N SER A 53 -5.39 -14.64 5.10
CA SER A 53 -6.61 -13.84 5.05
C SER A 53 -6.42 -12.55 5.86
N ASN A 54 -6.91 -11.41 5.36
CA ASN A 54 -6.76 -10.12 6.05
C ASN A 54 -7.31 -10.17 7.50
N SER A 55 -8.38 -10.92 7.74
CA SER A 55 -8.95 -11.16 9.08
C SER A 55 -7.98 -11.80 10.09
N LYS A 56 -6.94 -12.50 9.63
CA LYS A 56 -5.94 -13.17 10.47
C LYS A 56 -4.70 -12.31 10.73
N ILE A 57 -4.63 -11.08 10.21
CA ILE A 57 -3.46 -10.21 10.43
C ILE A 57 -3.27 -9.92 11.92
N ASN A 58 -4.34 -9.59 12.65
CA ASN A 58 -4.22 -9.31 14.09
C ASN A 58 -3.79 -10.55 14.88
N ASP A 59 -4.33 -11.71 14.56
CA ASP A 59 -3.91 -12.99 15.17
C ASP A 59 -2.44 -13.26 14.85
N PHE A 60 -2.03 -13.00 13.61
CA PHE A 60 -0.64 -13.10 13.22
C PHE A 60 0.22 -12.15 14.06
N ILE A 61 -0.09 -10.86 14.17
CA ILE A 61 0.70 -9.91 14.98
C ILE A 61 0.82 -10.37 16.43
N ASN A 62 -0.31 -10.73 17.04
CA ASN A 62 -0.42 -11.02 18.47
C ASN A 62 -0.07 -12.48 18.84
N LEU A 63 0.34 -13.31 17.87
CA LEU A 63 0.71 -14.68 18.12
C LEU A 63 1.84 -14.75 19.16
N GLU A 64 1.63 -15.53 20.22
CA GLU A 64 2.70 -15.89 21.14
C GLU A 64 3.74 -16.72 20.40
N ARG A 65 5.01 -16.32 20.53
CA ARG A 65 6.13 -16.87 19.77
C ARG A 65 7.25 -17.24 20.70
N ASP A 66 8.01 -18.26 20.32
CA ASP A 66 9.31 -18.47 20.97
C ASP A 66 10.29 -17.33 20.63
N ILE A 67 11.43 -17.29 21.34
CA ILE A 67 12.40 -16.20 21.19
C ILE A 67 12.97 -16.07 19.77
N ASN A 68 13.13 -17.17 19.03
CA ASN A 68 13.67 -17.16 17.68
C ASN A 68 12.61 -16.70 16.68
N GLU A 69 11.39 -17.19 16.82
CA GLU A 69 10.24 -16.76 16.02
C GLU A 69 9.92 -15.27 16.25
N ALA A 70 9.99 -14.81 17.51
CA ALA A 70 9.82 -13.41 17.85
C ALA A 70 10.90 -12.55 17.19
N LYS A 71 12.19 -12.92 17.31
CA LYS A 71 13.29 -12.22 16.61
C LYS A 71 13.06 -12.16 15.10
N HIS A 72 12.62 -13.27 14.50
CA HIS A 72 12.34 -13.34 13.07
C HIS A 72 11.18 -12.41 12.68
N PHE A 73 10.08 -12.40 13.43
CA PHE A 73 8.95 -11.49 13.23
C PHE A 73 9.40 -10.03 13.30
N TRP A 74 10.11 -9.66 14.36
CA TRP A 74 10.52 -8.27 14.58
C TRP A 74 11.49 -7.78 13.52
N LYS A 75 12.42 -8.62 13.07
CA LYS A 75 13.28 -8.30 11.93
C LYS A 75 12.48 -7.85 10.70
N HIS A 76 11.44 -8.60 10.33
CA HIS A 76 10.60 -8.25 9.18
C HIS A 76 9.70 -7.04 9.45
N TYR A 77 9.20 -6.90 10.68
CA TYR A 77 8.46 -5.71 11.09
C TYR A 77 9.32 -4.44 10.97
N PHE A 78 10.60 -4.49 11.34
CA PHE A 78 11.52 -3.36 11.13
C PHE A 78 11.74 -3.05 9.65
N GLU A 79 11.79 -4.06 8.77
CA GLU A 79 11.84 -3.83 7.33
C GLU A 79 10.60 -3.09 6.80
N LEU A 80 9.39 -3.35 7.34
CA LEU A 80 8.21 -2.53 7.01
C LEU A 80 8.41 -1.05 7.34
N ARG A 81 8.98 -0.75 8.51
CA ARG A 81 9.27 0.63 8.93
C ARG A 81 10.32 1.27 8.02
N ARG A 82 11.34 0.51 7.60
CA ARG A 82 12.35 0.97 6.64
C ARG A 82 11.72 1.29 5.29
N ILE A 83 10.80 0.46 4.80
CA ILE A 83 10.02 0.73 3.59
C ILE A 83 9.20 2.01 3.77
N ALA A 84 8.44 2.15 4.86
CA ALA A 84 7.69 3.38 5.13
C ALA A 84 8.60 4.64 5.05
N LYS A 85 9.75 4.59 5.73
CA LYS A 85 10.74 5.67 5.73
C LYS A 85 11.31 5.95 4.34
N LYS A 86 11.61 4.92 3.55
CA LYS A 86 12.13 5.05 2.16
C LYS A 86 11.20 5.88 1.29
N TYR A 87 9.88 5.74 1.47
CA TYR A 87 8.88 6.51 0.72
C TYR A 87 8.44 7.80 1.43
N SER A 88 9.21 8.25 2.43
CA SER A 88 8.90 9.44 3.24
C SER A 88 7.51 9.37 3.89
N LEU A 89 7.05 8.17 4.23
CA LEU A 89 5.77 7.92 4.88
C LEU A 89 5.93 7.93 6.40
N GLY A 90 4.90 8.42 7.09
CA GLY A 90 4.81 8.31 8.54
C GLY A 90 4.59 6.85 8.99
N ALA A 91 4.83 6.58 10.27
CA ALA A 91 4.62 5.25 10.84
C ALA A 91 3.17 4.74 10.69
N THR A 92 2.20 5.64 10.50
CA THR A 92 0.79 5.32 10.19
C THR A 92 0.61 4.40 8.98
N TYR A 93 1.55 4.36 8.04
CA TYR A 93 1.48 3.44 6.87
C TYR A 93 1.96 2.03 7.17
N VAL A 94 2.60 1.77 8.32
CA VAL A 94 3.13 0.44 8.65
C VAL A 94 2.02 -0.61 8.61
N GLY A 95 0.80 -0.28 9.09
CA GLY A 95 -0.36 -1.16 8.98
C GLY A 95 -0.73 -1.50 7.54
N SER A 96 -0.76 -0.50 6.65
CA SER A 96 -1.07 -0.70 5.23
C SER A 96 0.02 -1.51 4.51
N ILE A 97 1.29 -1.27 4.83
CA ILE A 97 2.43 -2.03 4.27
C ILE A 97 2.40 -3.47 4.79
N LEU A 98 2.08 -3.67 6.08
CA LEU A 98 1.91 -4.99 6.68
C LEU A 98 0.79 -5.77 5.99
N ALA A 99 -0.39 -5.16 5.83
CA ALA A 99 -1.55 -5.77 5.20
C ALA A 99 -1.28 -6.11 3.72
N ALA A 100 -0.64 -5.18 2.99
CA ALA A 100 -0.15 -5.42 1.64
C ALA A 100 0.81 -6.60 1.57
N THR A 101 1.76 -6.69 2.50
CA THR A 101 2.78 -7.74 2.52
C THR A 101 2.16 -9.11 2.81
N ILE A 102 1.35 -9.20 3.87
CA ILE A 102 0.88 -10.46 4.43
C ILE A 102 -0.36 -11.02 3.73
N SER A 103 -1.31 -10.15 3.40
CA SER A 103 -2.61 -10.56 2.84
C SER A 103 -2.80 -10.15 1.38
N GLY A 104 -2.07 -9.14 0.92
CA GLY A 104 -2.30 -8.52 -0.38
C GLY A 104 -3.61 -7.73 -0.45
N ILE A 105 -4.26 -7.48 0.69
CA ILE A 105 -5.50 -6.71 0.81
C ILE A 105 -5.29 -5.63 1.87
N ILE A 106 -5.64 -4.38 1.55
CA ILE A 106 -5.62 -3.25 2.48
C ILE A 106 -7.05 -2.77 2.70
N THR A 107 -7.46 -2.66 3.94
CA THR A 107 -8.79 -2.19 4.36
C THR A 107 -8.71 -0.84 5.08
N ASP A 108 -9.84 -0.20 5.36
CA ASP A 108 -9.87 1.01 6.20
C ASP A 108 -9.20 0.80 7.57
N ALA A 109 -9.27 -0.42 8.11
CA ALA A 109 -8.66 -0.75 9.40
C ALA A 109 -7.13 -0.74 9.35
N ASP A 110 -6.53 -0.85 8.17
CA ASP A 110 -5.07 -0.87 7.96
C ASP A 110 -4.50 0.53 7.70
N TYR A 111 -5.36 1.51 7.42
CA TYR A 111 -5.00 2.90 7.14
C TYR A 111 -5.52 3.83 8.25
N ARG A 112 -4.75 3.96 9.32
CA ARG A 112 -5.13 4.72 10.53
C ARG A 112 -4.28 5.98 10.69
N THR A 113 -4.89 7.04 11.20
CA THR A 113 -4.20 8.29 11.62
C THR A 113 -3.28 8.10 12.81
N MET A 114 -3.49 7.03 13.58
CA MET A 114 -2.71 6.66 14.75
C MET A 114 -2.32 5.20 14.63
N LEU A 115 -1.02 4.94 14.75
CA LEU A 115 -0.51 3.60 15.00
C LEU A 115 -0.30 3.45 16.51
N LYS A 116 -0.91 2.43 17.09
CA LYS A 116 -0.53 1.93 18.43
C LYS A 116 0.35 0.72 18.20
N GLU A 117 1.65 0.89 18.33
CA GLU A 117 2.58 -0.24 18.27
C GLU A 117 2.50 -0.98 19.62
N PRO A 118 2.43 -2.32 19.64
CA PRO A 118 2.46 -3.06 20.88
C PRO A 118 3.82 -2.83 21.58
N ILE A 119 3.78 -2.62 22.90
CA ILE A 119 4.99 -2.40 23.69
C ILE A 119 5.86 -3.65 23.63
N LEU A 120 7.13 -3.43 23.30
CA LEU A 120 8.09 -4.47 23.05
C LEU A 120 8.94 -4.78 24.28
N TYR A 121 8.41 -5.61 25.18
CA TYR A 121 9.20 -6.14 26.30
C TYR A 121 9.99 -7.38 25.86
N GLY A 122 11.28 -7.45 26.20
CA GLY A 122 12.11 -8.65 26.04
C GLY A 122 12.89 -8.78 24.73
N LEU A 123 12.90 -7.75 23.87
CA LEU A 123 13.84 -7.67 22.76
C LEU A 123 15.23 -7.22 23.22
N PRO A 124 16.31 -7.52 22.45
CA PRO A 124 17.60 -6.84 22.58
C PRO A 124 17.42 -5.32 22.70
N GLU A 125 18.23 -4.67 23.54
CA GLU A 125 18.08 -3.25 23.93
C GLU A 125 18.07 -2.30 22.72
N ASP A 126 18.76 -2.67 21.62
CA ASP A 126 18.78 -1.94 20.35
C ASP A 126 17.47 -2.04 19.54
N LEU A 127 16.55 -2.91 19.95
CA LEU A 127 15.25 -3.15 19.31
C LEU A 127 14.06 -2.84 20.23
N GLN A 128 14.32 -2.37 21.46
CA GLN A 128 13.28 -1.86 22.36
C GLN A 128 12.84 -0.47 21.92
N PHE A 129 11.57 -0.14 22.16
CA PHE A 129 11.00 1.16 21.84
C PHE A 129 10.77 1.92 23.15
N ASP A 130 11.05 3.22 23.15
CA ASP A 130 10.54 4.13 24.18
C ASP A 130 9.02 4.23 24.06
N ASP A 131 8.33 4.28 25.20
CA ASP A 131 6.88 4.17 25.43
C ASP A 131 5.92 4.68 24.34
N ASP A 132 4.81 3.95 24.13
CA ASP A 132 3.52 4.35 23.53
C ASP A 132 3.58 5.53 22.54
N VAL A 133 4.45 5.45 21.52
CA VAL A 133 4.61 6.55 20.57
C VAL A 133 3.41 6.57 19.63
N THR A 134 2.46 7.42 19.95
CA THR A 134 1.37 7.73 19.01
C THR A 134 1.94 8.59 17.89
N PHE A 135 2.31 7.94 16.79
CA PHE A 135 2.71 8.65 15.58
C PHE A 135 1.47 9.20 14.88
N THR A 136 1.43 10.52 14.68
CA THR A 136 0.46 11.15 13.80
C THR A 136 1.17 11.54 12.51
N SER A 137 0.57 11.19 11.37
CA SER A 137 1.09 11.61 10.06
C SER A 137 0.35 12.86 9.62
N HIS A 138 1.10 13.95 9.37
CA HIS A 138 0.57 15.19 8.81
C HIS A 138 -0.16 14.91 7.48
N ARG A 139 0.37 14.00 6.66
CA ARG A 139 -0.22 13.59 5.39
C ARG A 139 -1.57 12.89 5.55
N VAL A 140 -1.69 11.98 6.53
CA VAL A 140 -2.98 11.30 6.78
C VAL A 140 -4.03 12.31 7.25
N ARG A 141 -3.62 13.31 8.06
CA ARG A 141 -4.48 14.42 8.46
C ARG A 141 -4.89 15.30 7.28
N GLU A 142 -3.96 15.65 6.39
CA GLU A 142 -4.27 16.41 5.17
C GLU A 142 -5.28 15.67 4.28
N VAL A 143 -5.13 14.34 4.14
CA VAL A 143 -6.09 13.52 3.40
C VAL A 143 -7.47 13.53 4.07
N ASP A 144 -7.52 13.35 5.40
CA ASP A 144 -8.76 13.41 6.17
C ASP A 144 -9.44 14.79 6.11
N GLU A 145 -8.67 15.88 6.04
CA GLU A 145 -9.16 17.26 5.89
C GLU A 145 -9.67 17.55 4.47
N LEU A 146 -8.96 17.05 3.43
CA LEU A 146 -9.40 17.15 2.04
C LEU A 146 -10.73 16.42 1.80
N ASN A 147 -10.96 15.29 2.48
CA ASN A 147 -12.21 14.53 2.40
C ASN A 147 -13.44 15.28 2.91
N GLN A 148 -13.27 16.29 3.77
CA GLN A 148 -14.40 17.13 4.22
C GLN A 148 -14.94 18.02 3.08
N ASN A 149 -14.12 18.28 2.07
CA ASN A 149 -14.50 19.00 0.84
C ASN A 149 -14.85 17.99 -0.26
N LYS A 150 -16.03 17.36 -0.13
CA LYS A 150 -16.56 16.28 -0.98
C LYS A 150 -16.62 16.65 -2.48
N ASP A 151 -15.54 16.49 -3.22
CA ASP A 151 -15.59 16.30 -4.67
C ASP A 151 -15.56 14.80 -5.01
N THR A 152 -16.66 14.11 -4.67
CA THR A 152 -16.86 12.67 -4.90
C THR A 152 -16.68 12.23 -6.36
N LYS A 153 -16.76 13.16 -7.33
CA LYS A 153 -16.50 12.87 -8.74
C LYS A 153 -15.02 12.59 -9.02
N ALA A 154 -14.10 13.16 -8.23
CA ALA A 154 -12.67 12.99 -8.43
C ALA A 154 -12.16 11.59 -8.07
N ILE A 155 -12.77 10.89 -7.10
CA ILE A 155 -12.27 9.58 -6.67
C ILE A 155 -12.81 8.42 -7.50
N GLY A 156 -14.05 8.52 -7.99
CA GLY A 156 -14.55 7.56 -9.00
C GLY A 156 -13.62 7.48 -10.22
N VAL A 157 -13.00 8.61 -10.59
CA VAL A 157 -11.96 8.69 -11.61
C VAL A 157 -10.70 7.93 -11.19
N VAL A 158 -10.19 8.11 -9.96
CA VAL A 158 -9.01 7.37 -9.47
C VAL A 158 -9.24 5.85 -9.48
N LYS A 159 -10.38 5.38 -8.95
CA LYS A 159 -10.75 3.95 -8.93
C LYS A 159 -10.80 3.35 -10.34
N ARG A 160 -11.46 4.05 -11.28
CA ARG A 160 -11.54 3.66 -12.69
C ARG A 160 -10.16 3.65 -13.35
N ASP A 161 -9.40 4.71 -13.19
CA ASP A 161 -8.10 4.87 -13.86
C ASP A 161 -7.09 3.84 -13.35
N ARG A 162 -7.12 3.54 -12.04
CA ARG A 162 -6.39 2.42 -11.43
C ARG A 162 -6.77 1.08 -12.07
N GLN A 163 -8.07 0.78 -12.18
CA GLN A 163 -8.53 -0.46 -12.78
C GLN A 163 -8.04 -0.58 -14.23
N TRP A 164 -8.16 0.49 -15.00
CA TRP A 164 -7.71 0.53 -16.39
C TRP A 164 -6.18 0.41 -16.50
N TYR A 165 -5.44 1.02 -15.58
CA TYR A 165 -3.99 0.88 -15.49
C TYR A 165 -3.57 -0.60 -15.36
N TRP A 166 -4.15 -1.33 -14.41
CA TRP A 166 -3.82 -2.74 -14.20
C TRP A 166 -4.27 -3.64 -15.35
N LEU A 167 -5.46 -3.42 -15.91
CA LEU A 167 -5.89 -4.15 -17.12
C LEU A 167 -4.96 -3.86 -18.31
N TYR A 168 -4.50 -2.62 -18.45
CA TYR A 168 -3.54 -2.25 -19.51
C TYR A 168 -2.23 -3.03 -19.38
N GLN A 169 -1.71 -3.22 -18.16
CA GLN A 169 -0.49 -4.03 -17.95
C GLN A 169 -0.66 -5.46 -18.49
N GLN A 170 -1.86 -6.02 -18.40
CA GLN A 170 -2.16 -7.37 -18.85
C GLN A 170 -2.42 -7.47 -20.37
N MET A 171 -3.22 -6.56 -20.93
CA MET A 171 -3.79 -6.76 -22.28
C MET A 171 -3.48 -5.65 -23.29
N GLY A 172 -2.90 -4.53 -22.86
CA GLY A 172 -2.60 -3.38 -23.72
C GLY A 172 -3.84 -2.57 -24.15
N TYR A 173 -3.60 -1.43 -24.79
CA TYR A 173 -4.63 -0.42 -25.06
C TYR A 173 -5.80 -0.90 -25.93
N LYS A 174 -5.52 -1.56 -27.06
CA LYS A 174 -6.56 -1.94 -28.02
C LYS A 174 -7.59 -2.90 -27.41
N LYS A 175 -7.12 -3.93 -26.71
CA LYS A 175 -7.99 -4.92 -26.07
C LYS A 175 -8.71 -4.32 -24.87
N LEU A 176 -8.03 -3.47 -24.09
CA LEU A 176 -8.65 -2.75 -22.98
C LEU A 176 -9.81 -1.86 -23.45
N ALA A 177 -9.58 -1.00 -24.46
CA ALA A 177 -10.60 -0.13 -25.02
C ALA A 177 -11.87 -0.88 -25.45
N SER A 178 -11.69 -2.01 -26.14
CA SER A 178 -12.81 -2.90 -26.49
C SER A 178 -13.49 -3.53 -25.28
N THR A 179 -12.73 -3.87 -24.23
CA THR A 179 -13.26 -4.53 -23.02
C THR A 179 -14.09 -3.57 -22.18
N VAL A 180 -13.68 -2.31 -22.07
CA VAL A 180 -14.40 -1.30 -21.26
C VAL A 180 -15.39 -0.48 -22.08
N GLY A 181 -15.52 -0.72 -23.38
CA GLY A 181 -16.43 -0.01 -24.27
C GLY A 181 -16.09 1.48 -24.43
N GLN A 182 -14.81 1.83 -24.46
CA GLN A 182 -14.33 3.22 -24.55
C GLN A 182 -13.41 3.41 -25.75
N THR A 183 -13.21 4.67 -26.17
CA THR A 183 -12.22 4.98 -27.20
C THR A 183 -10.80 4.73 -26.68
N MET A 184 -9.88 4.43 -27.60
CA MET A 184 -8.48 4.20 -27.26
C MET A 184 -7.84 5.47 -26.66
N GLU A 185 -8.25 6.64 -27.13
CA GLU A 185 -7.79 7.94 -26.66
C GLU A 185 -8.19 8.18 -25.20
N THR A 186 -9.44 7.89 -24.84
CA THR A 186 -9.94 8.00 -23.45
C THR A 186 -9.19 7.07 -22.52
N VAL A 187 -9.01 5.80 -22.91
CA VAL A 187 -8.24 4.83 -22.11
C VAL A 187 -6.79 5.27 -21.95
N ARG A 188 -6.15 5.72 -23.04
CA ARG A 188 -4.76 6.20 -23.00
C ARG A 188 -4.61 7.42 -22.08
N SER A 189 -5.53 8.37 -22.15
CA SER A 189 -5.51 9.55 -21.30
C SER A 189 -5.61 9.17 -19.82
N ALA A 190 -6.54 8.28 -19.45
CA ALA A 190 -6.72 7.80 -18.09
C ALA A 190 -5.49 7.03 -17.55
N VAL A 191 -4.98 6.06 -18.32
CA VAL A 191 -3.79 5.27 -17.92
C VAL A 191 -2.56 6.16 -17.76
N ASN A 192 -2.35 7.11 -18.69
CA ASN A 192 -1.25 8.05 -18.58
C ASN A 192 -1.40 8.94 -17.35
N SER A 193 -2.59 9.48 -17.12
CA SER A 193 -2.85 10.34 -15.96
C SER A 193 -2.59 9.60 -14.64
N TYR A 194 -3.02 8.34 -14.54
CA TYR A 194 -2.74 7.51 -13.37
C TYR A 194 -1.25 7.28 -13.17
N GLN A 195 -0.53 6.91 -14.24
CA GLN A 195 0.91 6.67 -14.16
C GLN A 195 1.69 7.93 -13.77
N ASP A 196 1.29 9.11 -14.27
CA ASP A 196 1.90 10.37 -13.87
C ASP A 196 1.71 10.63 -12.36
N LYS A 197 0.55 10.27 -11.80
CA LYS A 197 0.31 10.33 -10.35
C LYS A 197 1.20 9.37 -9.57
N LEU A 198 1.41 8.14 -10.04
CA LEU A 198 2.34 7.19 -9.40
C LEU A 198 3.75 7.78 -9.23
N GLN A 199 4.20 8.58 -10.19
CA GLN A 199 5.54 9.20 -10.17
C GLN A 199 5.60 10.48 -9.32
N THR A 200 4.51 11.23 -9.23
CA THR A 200 4.52 12.59 -8.69
C THR A 200 3.95 12.72 -7.29
N TYR A 201 3.08 11.78 -6.88
CA TYR A 201 2.26 11.91 -5.67
C TYR A 201 3.01 11.56 -4.37
N HIS A 202 3.94 10.61 -4.44
CA HIS A 202 4.88 10.28 -3.37
C HIS A 202 6.29 10.60 -3.84
N LYS A 203 6.76 11.84 -3.65
CA LYS A 203 8.14 12.18 -3.99
C LYS A 203 9.07 11.46 -3.01
N VAL A 204 9.91 10.56 -3.53
CA VAL A 204 11.02 10.00 -2.76
C VAL A 204 12.02 11.13 -2.60
N VAL A 205 12.31 11.52 -1.35
CA VAL A 205 13.30 12.54 -1.00
C VAL A 205 14.68 11.90 -0.85
#